data_AF-A0AAE8F7L6-F1
#
_entry.id   AF-A0AAE8F7L6-F1
#
_cell.length_a   1.000
_cell.length_b   1.000
_cell.length_c   1.000
_cell.angle_alpha   90.00
_cell.angle_beta   90.00
_cell.angle_gamma   90.00
#
_symmetry.space_group_name_H-M   'P 1'
#
loop_
_entity.id
_entity.type
_entity.pdbx_description
1 polymer ?
#
loop_
_entity_poly.entity_id
_entity_poly.type
_entity_poly.pdbx_seq_one_letter_code
_entity_poly.pdbx_strand_id
1 'polypeptide(L)'
;EILLETRFPYLSALQRRVVLKTTALASGYPIMDDAEGWGRLNIVAAADGYGQFTGNVKVAMDAAKGGFNQSDSWRNAIGGQGKLTLQGSGTLRLTGANRYSGGTEVQGGVLEAGSARAFGVGDLYVGNQGRVRIAALSPVQVKSYTALPEASL
;
A
#
# COMPACT_ATOMS: atom_id res chain seq x y z
N GLU A 1 9.90 10.00 -13.26
CA GLU A 1 9.87 8.63 -12.68
C GLU A 1 11.02 8.37 -11.69
N ILE A 2 12.24 8.85 -11.98
CA ILE A 2 13.44 8.67 -11.14
C ILE A 2 13.26 9.03 -9.65
N LEU A 3 12.52 10.12 -9.34
CA LEU A 3 12.26 10.50 -7.94
C LEU A 3 11.45 9.44 -7.17
N LEU A 4 10.48 8.79 -7.82
CA LEU A 4 9.71 7.72 -7.18
C LEU A 4 10.47 6.40 -7.12
N GLU A 5 11.43 6.20 -8.01
CA GLU A 5 12.31 5.03 -7.98
C GLU A 5 13.22 5.06 -6.76
N THR A 6 13.78 6.22 -6.42
CA THR A 6 14.58 6.37 -5.19
C THR A 6 13.72 6.35 -3.93
N ARG A 7 12.50 6.90 -3.98
CA ARG A 7 11.54 6.90 -2.86
C ARG A 7 10.93 5.52 -2.59
N PHE A 8 10.66 4.73 -3.64
CA PHE A 8 10.02 3.42 -3.58
C PHE A 8 10.83 2.38 -4.38
N PRO A 9 12.04 2.03 -3.92
CA PRO A 9 12.95 1.15 -4.67
C PRO A 9 12.42 -0.28 -4.83
N TYR A 10 11.43 -0.67 -4.04
CA TYR A 10 10.79 -1.98 -4.05
C TYR A 10 9.54 -2.06 -4.94
N LEU A 11 9.09 -0.95 -5.54
CA LEU A 11 7.95 -0.92 -6.48
C LEU A 11 8.44 -1.00 -7.93
N SER A 12 7.71 -1.72 -8.78
CA SER A 12 7.95 -1.72 -10.23
C SER A 12 7.62 -0.37 -10.87
N ALA A 13 8.13 -0.12 -12.09
CA ALA A 13 7.81 1.08 -12.85
C ALA A 13 6.28 1.28 -13.04
N LEU A 14 5.55 0.20 -13.35
CA LEU A 14 4.09 0.26 -13.48
C LEU A 14 3.41 0.64 -12.17
N GLN A 15 3.85 0.08 -11.05
CA GLN A 15 3.33 0.43 -9.73
C GLN A 15 3.57 1.90 -9.39
N ARG A 16 4.77 2.43 -9.65
CA ARG A 16 5.09 3.85 -9.45
C ARG A 16 4.25 4.77 -10.34
N ARG A 17 3.93 4.37 -11.57
CA ARG A 17 3.01 5.10 -12.45
C ARG A 17 1.58 5.11 -11.90
N VAL A 18 1.12 4.02 -11.31
CA VAL A 18 -0.19 3.98 -10.61
C VAL A 18 -0.19 4.88 -9.37
N VAL A 19 0.91 4.94 -8.61
CA VAL A 19 1.06 5.90 -7.50
C VAL A 19 0.88 7.33 -8.00
N LEU A 20 1.55 7.72 -9.09
CA LEU A 20 1.37 9.05 -9.71
C LEU A 20 -0.07 9.28 -10.18
N LYS A 21 -0.64 8.30 -10.89
CA LYS A 21 -2.01 8.41 -11.43
C LYS A 21 -3.04 8.61 -10.32
N THR A 22 -2.95 7.84 -9.25
CA THR A 22 -3.96 7.82 -8.17
C THR A 22 -3.81 8.97 -7.17
N THR A 23 -2.74 9.75 -7.27
CA THR A 23 -2.49 10.92 -6.41
C THR A 23 -2.53 12.24 -7.16
N ALA A 24 -2.69 12.22 -8.49
CA ALA A 24 -2.77 13.42 -9.31
C ALA A 24 -3.90 14.36 -8.87
N LEU A 25 -3.64 15.67 -8.91
CA LEU A 25 -4.67 16.69 -8.68
C LEU A 25 -5.58 16.75 -9.89
N ALA A 26 -6.90 16.88 -9.69
CA ALA A 26 -7.83 17.12 -10.77
C ALA A 26 -7.39 18.34 -11.61
N SER A 27 -7.48 18.23 -12.94
CA SER A 27 -7.04 19.27 -13.87
C SER A 27 -7.84 20.57 -13.75
N GLY A 28 -9.08 20.50 -13.22
CA GLY A 28 -9.94 21.67 -13.00
C GLY A 28 -10.64 22.21 -14.27
N TYR A 29 -10.47 21.56 -15.43
CA TYR A 29 -11.18 21.89 -16.66
C TYR A 29 -12.48 21.05 -16.82
N PRO A 30 -13.66 21.66 -17.06
CA PRO A 30 -14.94 20.93 -17.15
C PRO A 30 -15.22 20.20 -18.48
N ILE A 31 -14.35 20.28 -19.51
CA ILE A 31 -14.74 19.92 -20.90
C ILE A 31 -13.92 18.77 -21.51
N MET A 32 -13.45 17.82 -20.71
CA MET A 32 -13.11 16.48 -21.23
C MET A 32 -13.54 15.43 -20.21
N ASP A 33 -14.58 14.68 -20.58
CA ASP A 33 -15.02 13.43 -19.93
C ASP A 33 -14.09 12.29 -20.36
N ASP A 34 -12.77 12.47 -20.24
CA ASP A 34 -11.80 11.42 -20.56
C ASP A 34 -11.18 10.81 -19.30
N ALA A 35 -11.24 9.48 -19.24
CA ALA A 35 -10.82 8.65 -18.11
C ALA A 35 -9.29 8.66 -17.84
N GLU A 36 -8.54 9.51 -18.54
CA GLU A 36 -7.07 9.47 -18.64
C GLU A 36 -6.39 10.85 -18.49
N GLY A 37 -7.14 11.94 -18.27
CA GLY A 37 -6.61 13.28 -18.04
C GLY A 37 -5.45 13.28 -17.03
N TRP A 38 -4.24 13.61 -17.49
CA TRP A 38 -3.08 13.76 -16.62
C TRP A 38 -3.32 14.96 -15.71
N GLY A 39 -3.98 14.70 -14.59
CA GLY A 39 -4.06 15.63 -13.49
C GLY A 39 -2.67 16.12 -13.13
N ARG A 40 -2.58 17.34 -12.58
CA ARG A 40 -1.28 17.90 -12.17
C ARG A 40 -0.61 16.92 -11.21
N LEU A 41 0.66 16.61 -11.47
CA LEU A 41 1.42 15.69 -10.62
C LEU A 41 1.45 16.22 -9.17
N ASN A 42 0.94 15.42 -8.24
CA ASN A 42 1.07 15.71 -6.81
C ASN A 42 2.22 14.88 -6.23
N ILE A 43 3.44 15.39 -6.35
CA ILE A 43 4.63 14.64 -5.90
C ILE A 43 4.65 14.45 -4.37
N VAL A 44 4.07 15.39 -3.62
CA VAL A 44 3.96 15.28 -2.17
C VAL A 44 3.05 14.11 -1.79
N ALA A 45 1.83 14.05 -2.33
CA ALA A 45 0.94 12.91 -2.09
C ALA A 45 1.53 11.61 -2.64
N ALA A 46 2.16 11.63 -3.83
CA ALA A 46 2.80 10.45 -4.39
C ALA A 46 3.92 9.91 -3.48
N ALA A 47 4.70 10.78 -2.82
CA ALA A 47 5.74 10.36 -1.88
C ALA A 47 5.20 9.69 -0.61
N ASP A 48 3.90 9.81 -0.33
CA ASP A 48 3.22 9.11 0.76
C ASP A 48 2.59 7.78 0.35
N GLY A 49 2.83 7.33 -0.89
CA GLY A 49 2.41 6.04 -1.42
C GLY A 49 1.17 6.13 -2.30
N TYR A 50 0.45 5.02 -2.46
CA TYR A 50 -0.74 4.97 -3.30
C TYR A 50 -1.85 5.93 -2.83
N GLY A 51 -2.62 6.50 -3.75
CA GLY A 51 -3.90 7.15 -3.41
C GLY A 51 -5.06 6.15 -3.45
N GLN A 52 -5.00 5.18 -4.36
CA GLN A 52 -5.99 4.12 -4.52
C GLN A 52 -5.34 2.83 -5.04
N PHE A 53 -5.88 1.67 -4.66
CA PHE A 53 -5.60 0.39 -5.30
C PHE A 53 -6.64 0.13 -6.40
N THR A 54 -6.35 0.57 -7.63
CA THR A 54 -7.19 0.33 -8.82
C THR A 54 -7.12 -1.12 -9.35
N GLY A 55 -6.27 -1.93 -8.73
CA GLY A 55 -6.09 -3.35 -8.94
C GLY A 55 -5.28 -3.92 -7.78
N ASN A 56 -5.06 -5.23 -7.75
CA ASN A 56 -4.28 -5.87 -6.68
C ASN A 56 -2.83 -5.38 -6.71
N VAL A 57 -2.29 -5.06 -5.54
CA VAL A 57 -0.94 -4.55 -5.34
C VAL A 57 -0.13 -5.59 -4.56
N LYS A 58 0.94 -6.10 -5.18
CA LYS A 58 1.91 -6.97 -4.53
C LYS A 58 3.20 -6.20 -4.25
N VAL A 59 3.67 -6.23 -3.02
CA VAL A 59 4.90 -5.56 -2.58
C VAL A 59 5.85 -6.61 -2.01
N ALA A 60 7.09 -6.63 -2.50
CA ALA A 60 8.16 -7.47 -1.98
C ALA A 60 9.29 -6.57 -1.45
N MET A 61 9.41 -6.47 -0.13
CA MET A 61 10.46 -5.67 0.53
C MET A 61 11.61 -6.55 0.97
N ASP A 62 12.84 -6.03 0.91
CA ASP A 62 14.05 -6.77 1.23
C ASP A 62 14.89 -6.03 2.27
N ALA A 63 14.88 -6.55 3.50
CA ALA A 63 15.63 -5.99 4.61
C ALA A 63 17.14 -5.96 4.38
N ALA A 64 17.70 -6.88 3.58
CA ALA A 64 19.14 -6.93 3.33
C ALA A 64 19.63 -5.75 2.47
N LYS A 65 18.74 -5.10 1.70
CA LYS A 65 19.07 -3.94 0.87
C LYS A 65 19.06 -2.62 1.63
N GLY A 66 18.62 -2.61 2.89
CA GLY A 66 18.58 -1.40 3.73
C GLY A 66 17.64 -0.30 3.23
N GLY A 67 17.66 0.84 3.91
CA GLY A 67 16.88 2.03 3.54
C GLY A 67 15.38 1.74 3.36
N PHE A 68 14.78 2.30 2.30
CA PHE A 68 13.37 2.07 2.00
C PHE A 68 13.04 0.64 1.56
N ASN A 69 14.03 -0.18 1.15
CA ASN A 69 13.78 -1.61 0.92
C ASN A 69 13.58 -2.37 2.23
N GLN A 70 14.21 -1.90 3.32
CA GLN A 70 14.09 -2.51 4.63
C GLN A 70 12.87 -2.03 5.39
N SER A 71 12.61 -0.72 5.39
CA SER A 71 11.48 -0.14 6.10
C SER A 71 10.94 1.10 5.39
N ASP A 72 9.62 1.16 5.22
CA ASP A 72 8.95 2.33 4.66
C ASP A 72 7.57 2.56 5.29
N SER A 73 7.04 3.77 5.15
CA SER A 73 5.71 4.18 5.59
C SER A 73 4.89 4.77 4.43
N TRP A 74 3.68 4.26 4.26
CA TRP A 74 2.65 4.88 3.42
C TRP A 74 1.64 5.62 4.31
N ARG A 75 1.32 6.86 3.92
CA ARG A 75 0.56 7.82 4.75
C ARG A 75 -0.74 8.29 4.13
N ASN A 76 -0.93 8.09 2.83
CA ASN A 76 -2.19 8.41 2.18
C ASN A 76 -3.37 7.61 2.74
N ALA A 77 -4.57 8.17 2.64
CA ALA A 77 -5.82 7.44 2.87
C ALA A 77 -6.17 6.60 1.63
N ILE A 78 -5.58 5.40 1.54
CA ILE A 78 -5.65 4.55 0.36
C ILE A 78 -7.07 3.99 0.18
N GLY A 79 -7.70 4.27 -0.96
CA GLY A 79 -9.00 3.70 -1.36
C GLY A 79 -8.89 2.57 -2.39
N GLY A 80 -10.01 2.22 -3.02
CA GLY A 80 -10.07 1.27 -4.15
C GLY A 80 -10.49 -0.15 -3.76
N GLN A 81 -10.64 -1.01 -4.76
CA GLN A 81 -11.12 -2.40 -4.58
C GLN A 81 -9.98 -3.42 -4.56
N GLY A 82 -8.75 -3.00 -4.88
CA GLY A 82 -7.60 -3.90 -4.92
C GLY A 82 -7.19 -4.42 -3.54
N LYS A 83 -6.67 -5.65 -3.53
CA LYS A 83 -6.00 -6.28 -2.38
C LYS A 83 -4.55 -5.80 -2.28
N LEU A 84 -4.05 -5.62 -1.06
CA LEU A 84 -2.62 -5.50 -0.78
C LEU A 84 -2.04 -6.87 -0.38
N THR A 85 -0.98 -7.32 -1.05
CA THR A 85 -0.18 -8.48 -0.64
C THR A 85 1.24 -8.05 -0.32
N LEU A 86 1.69 -8.24 0.93
CA LEU A 86 3.07 -8.01 1.36
C LEU A 86 3.85 -9.34 1.39
N GLN A 87 5.05 -9.31 0.82
CA GLN A 87 6.02 -10.41 0.77
C GLN A 87 7.42 -9.89 1.13
N GLY A 88 8.36 -10.83 1.27
CA GLY A 88 9.78 -10.53 1.54
C GLY A 88 10.07 -10.45 3.03
N SER A 89 11.12 -9.70 3.39
CA SER A 89 11.66 -9.63 4.75
C SER A 89 11.56 -8.23 5.39
N GLY A 90 11.21 -7.21 4.61
CA GLY A 90 11.12 -5.83 5.08
C GLY A 90 9.84 -5.50 5.86
N THR A 91 9.74 -4.24 6.30
CA THR A 91 8.61 -3.70 7.07
C THR A 91 7.89 -2.61 6.29
N LEU A 92 6.60 -2.79 6.04
CA LEU A 92 5.73 -1.73 5.52
C LEU A 92 4.81 -1.23 6.63
N ARG A 93 4.85 0.08 6.91
CA ARG A 93 3.93 0.72 7.85
C ARG A 93 2.82 1.45 7.10
N LEU A 94 1.56 1.16 7.45
CA LEU A 94 0.39 1.88 6.93
C LEU A 94 -0.15 2.81 8.02
N THR A 95 -0.06 4.12 7.78
CA THR A 95 -0.44 5.16 8.76
C THR A 95 -1.69 5.95 8.38
N GLY A 96 -2.12 5.88 7.12
CA GLY A 96 -3.32 6.55 6.65
C GLY A 96 -4.62 5.92 7.16
N ALA A 97 -5.73 6.63 7.01
CA ALA A 97 -7.07 6.12 7.25
C ALA A 97 -7.58 5.38 6.00
N ASN A 98 -7.09 4.16 5.78
CA ASN A 98 -7.34 3.42 4.55
C ASN A 98 -8.78 2.92 4.45
N ARG A 99 -9.27 2.82 3.21
CA ARG A 99 -10.64 2.41 2.85
C ARG A 99 -10.68 1.37 1.74
N TYR A 100 -9.53 0.86 1.30
CA TYR A 100 -9.52 -0.19 0.28
C TYR A 100 -10.25 -1.45 0.77
N SER A 101 -11.04 -2.06 -0.12
CA SER A 101 -11.98 -3.13 0.25
C SER A 101 -11.52 -4.52 -0.15
N GLY A 102 -10.49 -4.66 -0.99
CA GLY A 102 -9.96 -5.96 -1.45
C GLY A 102 -9.25 -6.78 -0.37
N GLY A 103 -9.06 -6.21 0.82
CA GLY A 103 -8.38 -6.84 1.95
C GLY A 103 -6.86 -6.71 1.90
N THR A 104 -6.22 -7.32 2.90
CA THR A 104 -4.77 -7.30 3.10
C THR A 104 -4.27 -8.72 3.36
N GLU A 105 -3.19 -9.11 2.71
CA GLU A 105 -2.55 -10.40 2.88
C GLU A 105 -1.06 -10.22 3.18
N VAL A 106 -0.61 -10.75 4.32
CA VAL A 106 0.78 -10.67 4.75
C VAL A 106 1.40 -12.05 4.61
N GLN A 107 2.04 -12.29 3.46
CA GLN A 107 2.71 -13.57 3.19
C GLN A 107 4.13 -13.60 3.76
N GLY A 108 4.79 -12.44 3.86
CA GLY A 108 6.13 -12.30 4.43
C GLY A 108 6.36 -10.91 5.03
N GLY A 109 7.43 -10.76 5.81
CA GLY A 109 7.86 -9.50 6.39
C GLY A 109 6.95 -9.03 7.52
N VAL A 110 6.99 -7.72 7.79
CA VAL A 110 6.17 -7.09 8.84
C VAL A 110 5.26 -6.04 8.23
N LEU A 111 3.95 -6.21 8.38
CA LEU A 111 2.98 -5.14 8.13
C LEU A 111 2.64 -4.45 9.45
N GLU A 112 2.97 -3.18 9.58
CA GLU A 112 2.69 -2.39 10.77
C GLU A 112 1.44 -1.51 10.59
N ALA A 113 0.47 -1.63 11.49
CA ALA A 113 -0.64 -0.70 11.62
C ALA A 113 -0.22 0.54 12.40
N GLY A 114 -0.13 1.68 11.73
CA GLY A 114 0.08 3.00 12.35
C GLY A 114 -1.20 3.77 12.67
N SER A 115 -2.38 3.27 12.27
CA SER A 115 -3.68 3.90 12.53
C SER A 115 -4.78 2.86 12.76
N ALA A 116 -5.92 3.29 13.32
CA ALA A 116 -7.09 2.43 13.52
C ALA A 116 -7.63 1.82 12.22
N ARG A 117 -7.41 2.45 11.07
CA ARG A 117 -7.88 2.01 9.74
C ARG A 117 -6.73 1.63 8.83
N ALA A 118 -5.60 1.20 9.38
CA ALA A 118 -4.40 0.89 8.61
C ALA A 118 -4.62 -0.20 7.55
N PHE A 119 -5.48 -1.19 7.80
CA PHE A 119 -5.64 -2.36 6.91
C PHE A 119 -6.85 -2.30 5.97
N GLY A 120 -7.45 -1.11 5.82
CA GLY A 120 -8.63 -0.92 4.99
C GLY A 120 -9.89 -1.48 5.65
N VAL A 121 -10.87 -1.88 4.84
CA VAL A 121 -12.18 -2.39 5.29
C VAL A 121 -12.44 -3.85 4.87
N GLY A 122 -11.46 -4.49 4.23
CA GLY A 122 -11.52 -5.89 3.85
C GLY A 122 -10.97 -6.83 4.94
N ASP A 123 -10.89 -8.12 4.59
CA ASP A 123 -10.34 -9.15 5.48
C ASP A 123 -8.80 -9.05 5.55
N LEU A 124 -8.24 -9.51 6.67
CA LEU A 124 -6.80 -9.61 6.92
C LEU A 124 -6.38 -11.09 6.94
N TYR A 125 -5.45 -11.44 6.06
CA TYR A 125 -4.85 -12.77 5.99
C TYR A 125 -3.38 -12.69 6.40
N VAL A 126 -2.91 -13.61 7.24
CA VAL A 126 -1.50 -13.68 7.64
C VAL A 126 -0.98 -15.09 7.43
N GLY A 127 0.02 -15.24 6.56
CA GLY A 127 0.73 -16.50 6.36
C GLY A 127 1.87 -16.69 7.36
N ASN A 128 2.44 -17.90 7.42
CA ASN A 128 3.43 -18.29 8.43
C ASN A 128 4.69 -17.41 8.49
N GLN A 129 5.12 -16.83 7.37
CA GLN A 129 6.29 -15.93 7.32
C GLN A 129 5.92 -14.45 7.51
N GLY A 130 4.63 -14.13 7.46
CA GLY A 130 4.11 -12.78 7.68
C GLY A 130 3.96 -12.46 9.16
N ARG A 131 4.16 -11.20 9.52
CA ARG A 131 3.88 -10.68 10.86
C ARG A 131 3.07 -9.41 10.75
N VAL A 132 2.14 -9.22 11.68
CA VAL A 132 1.40 -7.96 11.84
C VAL A 132 1.82 -7.33 13.15
N ARG A 133 2.16 -6.04 13.13
CA ARG A 133 2.51 -5.27 14.31
C ARG A 133 1.52 -4.12 14.50
N ILE A 134 1.01 -3.95 15.71
CA ILE A 134 0.08 -2.87 16.04
C ILE A 134 0.87 -1.76 16.74
N ALA A 135 0.93 -0.59 16.11
CA ALA A 135 1.53 0.61 16.67
C ALA A 135 0.56 1.81 16.69
N ALA A 136 -0.71 1.57 16.36
CA ALA A 136 -1.77 2.55 16.45
C ALA A 136 -2.13 2.82 17.91
N LEU A 137 -2.46 4.09 18.22
CA LEU A 137 -2.91 4.51 19.56
C LEU A 137 -4.38 4.16 19.83
N SER A 138 -5.11 3.71 18.81
CA SER A 138 -6.50 3.27 18.91
C SER A 138 -6.63 1.85 18.34
N PRO A 139 -7.66 1.08 18.78
CA PRO A 139 -7.88 -0.27 18.28
C PRO A 139 -7.93 -0.31 16.75
N VAL A 140 -7.16 -1.23 16.17
CA VAL A 140 -7.11 -1.44 14.72
C VAL A 140 -8.34 -2.21 14.28
N GLN A 141 -9.01 -1.70 13.26
CA GLN A 141 -10.20 -2.27 12.66
C GLN A 141 -9.79 -3.26 11.58
N VAL A 142 -10.33 -4.48 11.68
CA VAL A 142 -10.23 -5.53 10.66
C VAL A 142 -11.61 -6.15 10.52
N LYS A 143 -12.03 -6.47 9.29
CA LYS A 143 -13.33 -7.11 9.06
C LYS A 143 -13.36 -8.54 9.59
N SER A 144 -12.40 -9.33 9.13
CA SER A 144 -12.13 -10.69 9.61
C SER A 144 -10.62 -10.90 9.62
N TYR A 145 -10.14 -11.81 10.46
CA TYR A 145 -8.75 -12.23 10.49
C TYR A 145 -8.65 -13.74 10.24
N THR A 146 -7.74 -14.13 9.35
CA THR A 146 -7.47 -15.54 9.02
C THR A 146 -5.97 -15.79 8.99
N ALA A 147 -5.49 -16.75 9.79
CA ALA A 147 -4.17 -17.31 9.64
C ALA A 147 -4.18 -18.34 8.49
N LEU A 148 -3.32 -18.17 7.49
CA LEU A 148 -3.23 -19.08 6.35
C LEU A 148 -2.29 -20.25 6.68
N PRO A 149 -2.67 -21.50 6.37
CA PRO A 149 -1.82 -22.66 6.58
C PRO A 149 -0.59 -22.64 5.65
N GLU A 150 0.42 -23.43 5.99
CA GLU A 150 1.57 -23.66 5.11
C GLU A 150 1.10 -24.31 3.81
N ALA A 151 1.55 -23.80 2.66
CA ALA A 151 1.34 -24.49 1.40
C ALA A 151 2.12 -25.80 1.46
N SER A 152 1.43 -26.93 1.55
CA SER A 152 2.02 -28.26 1.44
C SER A 152 2.73 -28.37 0.09
N LEU A 153 4.05 -28.59 0.14
CA LEU A 153 4.92 -28.84 -1.02
C LEU A 153 4.57 -30.14 -1.74
#